data_AF-A0A3B0TU36-F1
#
_entry.id   AF-A0A3B0TU36-F1
#
_cell.length_a   1.000
_cell.length_b   1.000
_cell.length_c   1.000
_cell.angle_alpha   90.00
_cell.angle_beta   90.00
_cell.angle_gamma   90.00
#
_symmetry.space_group_name_H-M   'P 1'
#
loop_
_entity.id
_entity.type
_entity.pdbx_description
1 polymer ?
#
loop_
_entity_poly.entity_id
_entity_poly.type
_entity_poly.pdbx_seq_one_letter_code
_entity_poly.pdbx_strand_id
1 'polypeptide(L)'
;MAQIKVDGELIEVPDHFTLMQAAEAAGAEVPRFCYHERLSVAGNCRMCLVEVKGGPPKPQASCALGVKDLRPGPNGEVPEMFTNTPMVKKAREGVMEFLLINHPLDCPICDQGGECDLQDQAMAYGIDSTRYTENKRAVENKYIGPLVKTVMTRCIHCTRCVRFTTEVAGI
;
A
#
# COMPACT_ATOMS: atom_id res chain seq x y z
N MET A 1 14.99 17.54 11.84
CA MET A 1 13.52 17.52 11.98
C MET A 1 12.98 18.32 10.81
N ALA A 2 11.97 17.79 10.14
CA ALA A 2 11.38 18.35 8.94
C ALA A 2 9.91 18.62 9.20
N GLN A 3 9.43 19.76 8.71
CA GLN A 3 8.02 20.12 8.75
C GLN A 3 7.33 19.64 7.47
N ILE A 4 6.15 19.06 7.62
CA ILE A 4 5.29 18.66 6.51
C ILE A 4 3.83 18.89 6.92
N LYS A 5 3.00 19.25 5.95
CA LYS A 5 1.57 19.38 6.13
C LYS A 5 0.84 18.16 5.58
N VAL A 6 0.06 17.50 6.41
CA VAL A 6 -0.69 16.28 6.09
C VAL A 6 -2.17 16.58 6.19
N ASP A 7 -2.89 16.57 5.07
CA ASP A 7 -4.34 16.81 5.03
C ASP A 7 -4.81 18.12 5.72
N GLY A 8 -3.94 19.13 5.80
CA GLY A 8 -4.25 20.37 6.54
C GLY A 8 -3.40 20.55 7.80
N GLU A 9 -2.94 19.47 8.41
CA GLU A 9 -2.27 19.45 9.71
C GLU A 9 -0.76 19.60 9.56
N LEU A 10 -0.19 20.61 10.23
CA LEU A 10 1.25 20.84 10.24
C LEU A 10 1.88 19.98 11.34
N ILE A 11 2.78 19.08 10.95
CA ILE A 11 3.52 18.21 11.87
C ILE A 11 5.02 18.36 11.70
N GLU A 12 5.77 17.96 12.72
CA GLU A 12 7.22 17.91 12.72
C GLU A 12 7.68 16.46 12.94
N VAL A 13 8.44 15.93 11.98
CA VAL A 13 8.89 14.52 11.98
C VAL A 13 10.39 14.42 11.66
N PRO A 14 11.04 13.30 11.96
CA PRO A 14 12.42 13.08 11.52
C PRO A 14 12.55 13.11 10.00
N ASP A 15 13.61 13.72 9.47
CA ASP A 15 13.79 13.98 8.03
C ASP A 15 13.89 12.69 7.20
N HIS A 16 14.25 11.58 7.83
CA HIS A 16 14.36 10.26 7.21
C HIS A 16 13.02 9.51 7.15
N PHE A 17 11.94 10.06 7.69
CA PHE A 17 10.62 9.46 7.60
C PHE A 17 10.15 9.43 6.14
N THR A 18 9.45 8.36 5.80
CA THR A 18 8.67 8.29 4.57
C THR A 18 7.37 9.10 4.72
N LEU A 19 6.72 9.43 3.61
CA LEU A 19 5.40 10.07 3.65
C LEU A 19 4.37 9.20 4.39
N MET A 20 4.47 7.88 4.30
CA MET A 20 3.59 6.97 5.06
C MET A 20 3.77 7.15 6.57
N GLN A 21 5.01 7.22 7.05
CA GLN A 21 5.29 7.43 8.47
C GLN A 21 4.91 8.83 8.93
N ALA A 22 5.04 9.85 8.06
CA ALA A 22 4.52 11.18 8.33
C ALA A 22 2.99 11.19 8.42
N ALA A 23 2.28 10.42 7.57
CA ALA A 23 0.83 10.27 7.65
C ALA A 23 0.42 9.63 8.99
N GLU A 24 1.09 8.54 9.37
CA GLU A 24 0.84 7.84 10.63
C GLU A 24 1.10 8.76 11.85
N ALA A 25 2.14 9.61 11.79
CA ALA A 25 2.43 10.59 12.83
C ALA A 25 1.36 11.70 12.96
N ALA A 26 0.67 12.04 11.86
CA ALA A 26 -0.51 12.91 11.85
C ALA A 26 -1.82 12.16 12.18
N GLY A 27 -1.77 10.86 12.47
CA GLY A 27 -2.97 10.04 12.69
C GLY A 27 -3.77 9.72 11.42
N ALA A 28 -3.23 9.99 10.23
CA ALA A 28 -3.84 9.64 8.95
C ALA A 28 -3.46 8.21 8.55
N GLU A 29 -4.47 7.37 8.30
CA GLU A 29 -4.26 5.98 7.88
C GLU A 29 -4.09 5.85 6.36
N VAL A 30 -2.97 5.26 5.94
CA VAL A 30 -2.67 4.99 4.52
C VAL A 30 -2.64 3.46 4.28
N PRO A 31 -3.51 2.92 3.40
CA PRO A 31 -3.60 1.49 3.18
C PRO A 31 -2.33 0.93 2.54
N ARG A 32 -1.96 -0.30 2.94
CA ARG A 32 -0.70 -0.94 2.58
C ARG A 32 -0.82 -2.45 2.46
N PHE A 33 -0.10 -3.01 1.48
CA PHE A 33 0.06 -4.46 1.33
C PHE A 33 1.51 -4.92 1.34
N CYS A 34 2.37 -4.29 0.54
CA CYS A 34 3.77 -4.71 0.48
C CYS A 34 4.61 -4.10 1.61
N TYR A 35 4.27 -2.90 2.09
CA TYR A 35 5.04 -2.26 3.15
C TYR A 35 4.91 -3.04 4.46
N HIS A 36 6.01 -3.10 5.20
CA HIS A 36 6.09 -3.61 6.55
C HIS A 36 7.25 -2.85 7.23
N GLU A 37 7.01 -2.30 8.41
CA GLU A 37 7.97 -1.43 9.13
C GLU A 37 9.36 -2.05 9.37
N ARG A 38 9.41 -3.38 9.50
CA ARG A 38 10.65 -4.15 9.77
C ARG A 38 11.28 -4.81 8.54
N LEU A 39 10.79 -4.51 7.34
CA LEU A 39 11.35 -5.02 6.08
C LEU A 39 11.74 -3.86 5.18
N SER A 40 12.63 -4.12 4.22
CA SER A 40 13.01 -3.14 3.20
C SER A 40 11.78 -2.62 2.42
N VAL A 41 11.85 -1.42 1.87
CA VAL A 41 10.76 -0.87 1.06
C VAL A 41 10.75 -1.48 -0.35
N ALA A 42 9.61 -2.04 -0.79
CA ALA A 42 9.48 -2.64 -2.13
C ALA A 42 8.77 -1.73 -3.15
N GLY A 43 7.56 -1.24 -2.82
CA GLY A 43 6.77 -0.40 -3.74
C GLY A 43 5.97 -1.15 -4.80
N ASN A 44 5.81 -2.48 -4.70
CA ASN A 44 5.18 -3.33 -5.73
C ASN A 44 3.65 -3.15 -5.82
N CYS A 45 2.96 -2.94 -4.69
CA CYS A 45 1.49 -2.99 -4.65
C CYS A 45 0.79 -1.67 -5.00
N ARG A 46 1.47 -0.53 -4.85
CA ARG A 46 0.92 0.83 -5.07
C ARG A 46 -0.37 1.17 -4.28
N MET A 47 -0.76 0.44 -3.24
CA MET A 47 -1.96 0.78 -2.46
C MET A 47 -1.81 2.08 -1.66
N CYS A 48 -0.57 2.41 -1.28
CA CYS A 48 -0.24 3.56 -0.45
C CYS A 48 -0.13 4.90 -1.19
N LEU A 49 -0.76 5.02 -2.37
CA LEU A 49 -0.66 6.24 -3.17
C LEU A 49 -1.27 7.44 -2.43
N VAL A 50 -0.56 8.56 -2.47
CA VAL A 50 -0.95 9.86 -1.90
C VAL A 50 -0.71 10.96 -2.94
N GLU A 51 -1.37 12.10 -2.78
CA GLU A 51 -1.15 13.28 -3.62
C GLU A 51 -0.18 14.23 -2.90
N VAL A 52 0.72 14.87 -3.65
CA VAL A 52 1.69 15.83 -3.13
C VAL A 52 1.50 17.14 -3.87
N LYS A 53 1.31 18.23 -3.13
CA LYS A 53 1.13 19.57 -3.72
C LYS A 53 2.37 19.98 -4.50
N GLY A 54 2.17 20.43 -5.74
CA GLY A 54 3.27 20.76 -6.65
C GLY A 54 4.09 19.55 -7.14
N GLY A 55 3.65 18.33 -6.80
CA GLY A 55 4.21 17.11 -7.33
C GLY A 55 3.85 16.86 -8.80
N PRO A 56 4.40 15.79 -9.41
CA PRO A 56 3.99 15.35 -10.74
C PRO A 56 2.46 15.14 -10.82
N PRO A 57 1.85 15.18 -12.02
CA PRO A 57 0.41 14.95 -12.22
C PRO A 57 0.03 13.47 -12.10
N LYS A 58 0.55 12.80 -11.07
CA LYS A 58 0.29 11.41 -10.69
C LYS A 58 0.49 11.23 -9.18
N PRO A 59 -0.29 10.35 -8.52
CA PRO A 59 -0.07 10.02 -7.12
C PRO A 59 1.33 9.40 -6.87
N GLN A 60 1.88 9.67 -5.69
CA GLN A 60 3.20 9.21 -5.25
C GLN A 60 3.07 8.06 -4.26
N ALA A 61 4.00 7.11 -4.28
CA ALA A 61 3.99 5.99 -3.33
C ALA A 61 4.54 6.44 -1.99
N SER A 62 3.66 6.60 -1.00
CA SER A 62 4.04 7.15 0.31
C SER A 62 5.02 6.29 1.09
N CYS A 63 5.05 4.98 0.85
CA CYS A 63 5.96 4.06 1.55
C CYS A 63 7.44 4.19 1.13
N ALA A 64 7.73 4.85 0.00
CA ALA A 64 9.07 4.94 -0.55
C ALA A 64 9.59 6.38 -0.64
N LEU A 65 8.70 7.36 -0.82
CA LEU A 65 9.08 8.76 -0.90
C LEU A 65 9.36 9.31 0.50
N GLY A 66 10.53 9.89 0.72
CA GLY A 66 10.91 10.54 1.98
C GLY A 66 10.34 11.94 2.11
N VAL A 67 10.13 12.41 3.33
CA VAL A 67 9.77 13.82 3.61
C VAL A 67 10.84 14.77 3.06
N LYS A 68 12.12 14.43 3.25
CA LYS A 68 13.26 15.20 2.71
C LYS A 68 13.32 15.28 1.19
N ASP A 69 12.66 14.35 0.49
CA ASP A 69 12.66 14.31 -0.98
C ASP A 69 11.61 15.28 -1.56
N LEU A 70 10.72 15.82 -0.71
CA LEU A 70 9.74 16.82 -1.10
C LEU A 70 10.40 18.18 -1.31
N ARG A 71 10.00 18.83 -2.40
CA ARG A 71 10.40 20.21 -2.66
C ARG A 71 9.43 21.16 -1.94
N PRO A 72 9.94 22.21 -1.26
CA PRO A 72 9.11 23.31 -0.80
C PRO A 72 8.34 23.97 -1.96
N GLY A 73 7.28 24.70 -1.62
CA GLY A 73 6.56 25.51 -2.60
C GLY A 73 7.45 26.61 -3.21
N PRO A 74 7.02 27.26 -4.32
CA PRO A 74 7.79 28.30 -5.01
C PRO A 74 8.23 29.47 -4.11
N ASN A 75 7.47 29.73 -3.04
CA ASN A 75 7.72 30.80 -2.05
C ASN A 75 8.36 30.29 -0.75
N GLY A 76 8.88 29.06 -0.72
CA GLY A 76 9.43 28.44 0.49
C GLY A 76 8.36 27.86 1.43
N GLU A 77 7.15 27.62 0.93
CA GLU A 77 6.07 26.99 1.68
C GLU A 77 6.45 25.56 2.11
N VAL A 78 5.98 25.16 3.30
CA VAL A 78 6.15 23.81 3.81
C VAL A 78 5.52 22.80 2.83
N PRO A 79 6.20 21.68 2.52
CA PRO A 79 5.63 20.64 1.68
C PRO A 79 4.29 20.12 2.22
N GLU A 80 3.36 19.83 1.32
CA GLU A 80 2.00 19.41 1.67
C GLU A 80 1.62 18.14 0.91
N MET A 81 1.06 17.18 1.62
CA MET A 81 0.52 15.95 1.05
C MET A 81 -0.93 15.75 1.46
N PHE A 82 -1.67 15.02 0.62
CA PHE A 82 -3.07 14.72 0.82
C PHE A 82 -3.32 13.23 0.68
N THR A 83 -4.12 12.67 1.58
CA THR A 83 -4.42 11.23 1.65
C THR A 83 -5.85 10.90 1.22
N ASN A 84 -6.71 11.91 1.03
CA ASN A 84 -8.15 11.74 0.84
C ASN A 84 -8.74 12.50 -0.39
N THR A 85 -7.90 13.02 -1.29
CA THR A 85 -8.38 13.72 -2.49
C THR A 85 -9.09 12.78 -3.46
N PRO A 86 -9.92 13.30 -4.39
CA PRO A 86 -10.52 12.48 -5.45
C PRO A 86 -9.49 11.69 -6.28
N MET A 87 -8.29 12.25 -6.47
CA MET A 87 -7.20 11.58 -7.18
C MET A 87 -6.69 10.36 -6.40
N VAL A 88 -6.46 10.52 -5.09
CA VAL A 88 -6.00 9.44 -4.22
C VAL A 88 -7.05 8.35 -4.10
N LYS A 89 -8.32 8.72 -3.90
CA LYS A 89 -9.43 7.77 -3.84
C LYS A 89 -9.51 6.93 -5.12
N LYS A 90 -9.53 7.58 -6.28
CA LYS A 90 -9.55 6.90 -7.59
C LYS A 90 -8.35 5.98 -7.80
N ALA A 91 -7.16 6.38 -7.32
CA ALA A 91 -5.96 5.57 -7.43
C ALA A 91 -6.03 4.31 -6.57
N ARG A 92 -6.53 4.42 -5.33
CA ARG A 92 -6.72 3.28 -4.41
C ARG A 92 -7.78 2.31 -4.91
N GLU A 93 -8.92 2.83 -5.39
CA GLU A 93 -9.98 2.04 -6.03
C GLU A 93 -9.43 1.25 -7.23
N GLY A 94 -8.65 1.91 -8.11
CA GLY A 94 -8.05 1.25 -9.27
C GLY A 94 -7.02 0.18 -8.89
N VAL A 95 -6.17 0.45 -7.88
CA VAL A 95 -5.24 -0.57 -7.37
C VAL A 95 -5.99 -1.76 -6.79
N MET A 96 -7.03 -1.51 -5.99
CA MET A 96 -7.85 -2.58 -5.42
C MET A 96 -8.52 -3.42 -6.51
N GLU A 97 -9.07 -2.79 -7.54
CA GLU A 97 -9.62 -3.48 -8.70
C GLU A 97 -8.58 -4.38 -9.37
N PHE A 98 -7.35 -3.90 -9.59
CA PHE A 98 -6.26 -4.72 -10.13
C PHE A 98 -5.80 -5.86 -9.21
N LEU A 99 -5.88 -5.69 -7.89
CA LEU A 99 -5.55 -6.76 -6.96
C LEU A 99 -6.63 -7.87 -7.00
N LEU A 100 -7.90 -7.48 -7.09
CA LEU A 100 -9.05 -8.39 -7.10
C LEU A 100 -9.32 -9.02 -8.47
N ILE A 101 -8.84 -8.42 -9.57
CA ILE A 101 -9.10 -8.87 -10.94
C ILE A 101 -8.79 -10.35 -11.12
N ASN A 102 -7.67 -10.80 -10.56
CA ASN A 102 -7.14 -12.17 -10.65
C ASN A 102 -7.15 -12.90 -9.29
N HIS A 103 -7.70 -12.28 -8.23
CA HIS A 103 -7.86 -12.94 -6.94
C HIS A 103 -9.07 -13.89 -6.96
N PRO A 104 -8.95 -15.13 -6.44
CA PRO A 104 -10.03 -16.10 -6.46
C PRO A 104 -11.14 -15.74 -5.46
N LEU A 105 -12.36 -16.22 -5.71
CA LEU A 105 -13.51 -16.05 -4.80
C LEU A 105 -13.48 -17.08 -3.67
N ASP A 106 -12.34 -17.17 -3.00
CA ASP A 106 -12.04 -18.21 -2.02
C ASP A 106 -12.37 -17.79 -0.58
N CYS A 107 -12.86 -16.57 -0.33
CA CYS A 107 -13.05 -16.05 1.02
C CYS A 107 -13.77 -17.02 1.98
N PRO A 108 -14.83 -17.75 1.58
CA PRO A 108 -15.51 -18.71 2.47
C PRO A 108 -14.67 -19.93 2.88
N ILE A 109 -13.64 -20.27 2.11
CA ILE A 109 -12.71 -21.39 2.35
C ILE A 109 -11.28 -20.89 2.65
N CYS A 110 -11.12 -19.59 2.81
CA CYS A 110 -9.86 -18.96 3.16
C CYS A 110 -9.73 -19.00 4.68
N ASP A 111 -8.60 -19.52 5.14
CA ASP A 111 -8.21 -19.55 6.54
C ASP A 111 -8.05 -18.13 7.13
N GLN A 112 -7.62 -17.17 6.30
CA GLN A 112 -7.57 -15.75 6.69
C GLN A 112 -8.89 -14.99 6.50
N GLY A 113 -9.97 -15.66 6.09
CA GLY A 113 -11.27 -15.00 5.93
C GLY A 113 -11.73 -14.38 7.25
N GLY A 114 -11.99 -13.07 7.26
CA GLY A 114 -12.35 -12.30 8.45
C GLY A 114 -11.19 -11.61 9.18
N GLU A 115 -9.93 -11.90 8.82
CA GLU A 115 -8.73 -11.22 9.33
C GLU A 115 -7.78 -10.82 8.17
N CYS A 116 -8.32 -10.69 6.97
CA CYS A 116 -7.55 -10.47 5.75
C CYS A 116 -7.44 -8.97 5.42
N ASP A 117 -6.22 -8.44 5.41
CA ASP A 117 -5.92 -7.07 4.95
C ASP A 117 -6.58 -6.74 3.60
N LEU A 118 -6.61 -7.71 2.66
CA LEU A 118 -7.18 -7.50 1.33
C LEU A 118 -8.70 -7.34 1.39
N GLN A 119 -9.36 -8.12 2.26
CA GLN A 119 -10.80 -8.02 2.46
C GLN A 119 -11.15 -6.68 3.11
N ASP A 120 -10.46 -6.31 4.20
CA ASP A 120 -10.77 -5.10 4.96
C ASP A 120 -10.51 -3.84 4.14
N GLN A 121 -9.37 -3.78 3.44
CA GLN A 121 -9.05 -2.65 2.59
C GLN A 121 -9.93 -2.60 1.32
N ALA A 122 -10.42 -3.74 0.81
CA ALA A 122 -11.40 -3.73 -0.28
C ALA A 122 -12.74 -3.15 0.18
N MET A 123 -13.18 -3.47 1.40
CA MET A 123 -14.39 -2.89 1.97
C MET A 123 -14.24 -1.39 2.28
N ALA A 124 -13.07 -0.96 2.72
CA ALA A 124 -12.83 0.43 3.12
C ALA A 124 -12.48 1.38 1.96
N TYR A 125 -11.70 0.90 0.97
CA TYR A 125 -11.12 1.73 -0.10
C TYR A 125 -11.41 1.22 -1.52
N GLY A 126 -12.06 0.06 -1.66
CA GLY A 126 -12.41 -0.52 -2.96
C GLY A 126 -13.74 -0.02 -3.51
N ILE A 127 -14.07 -0.53 -4.70
CA ILE A 127 -15.39 -0.37 -5.33
C ILE A 127 -16.29 -1.56 -4.97
N ASP A 128 -17.60 -1.33 -4.95
CA ASP A 128 -18.63 -2.30 -4.56
C ASP A 128 -18.92 -3.39 -5.62
N SER A 129 -18.38 -3.23 -6.83
CA SER A 129 -18.69 -4.06 -7.99
C SER A 129 -17.45 -4.36 -8.81
N THR A 130 -17.44 -5.50 -9.50
CA THR A 130 -16.39 -5.86 -10.46
C THR A 130 -16.86 -5.62 -11.89
N ARG A 131 -15.98 -5.07 -12.71
CA ARG A 131 -16.17 -4.96 -14.17
C ARG A 131 -15.49 -6.10 -14.93
N TYR A 132 -14.69 -6.90 -14.23
CA TYR A 132 -13.94 -8.01 -14.82
C TYR A 132 -14.79 -9.29 -14.83
N THR A 133 -15.06 -9.77 -16.04
CA THR A 133 -15.89 -10.96 -16.32
C THR A 133 -15.12 -12.10 -16.99
N GLU A 134 -13.83 -11.88 -17.26
CA GLU A 134 -12.98 -12.86 -17.94
C GLU A 134 -12.45 -13.93 -16.98
N ASN A 135 -11.80 -14.96 -17.55
CA ASN A 135 -11.18 -16.02 -16.77
C ASN A 135 -10.01 -15.50 -15.94
N LYS A 136 -10.13 -15.66 -14.61
CA LYS A 136 -9.05 -15.39 -13.66
C LYS A 136 -7.92 -16.38 -13.86
N ARG A 137 -6.68 -15.93 -13.67
CA ARG A 137 -5.53 -16.84 -13.60
C ARG A 137 -5.65 -17.78 -12.39
N ALA A 138 -5.13 -18.99 -12.53
CA ALA A 138 -4.92 -19.92 -11.44
C ALA A 138 -3.43 -20.28 -11.35
N VAL A 139 -2.93 -20.54 -10.15
CA VAL A 139 -1.53 -20.90 -9.92
C VAL A 139 -1.49 -22.18 -9.10
N GLU A 140 -0.66 -23.13 -9.52
CA GLU A 140 -0.41 -24.33 -8.74
C GLU A 140 0.22 -24.01 -7.39
N ASN A 141 -0.27 -24.67 -6.34
CA ASN A 141 0.28 -24.54 -5.00
C ASN A 141 1.69 -25.11 -4.93
N LYS A 142 2.55 -24.51 -4.10
CA LYS A 142 3.95 -24.87 -3.99
C LYS A 142 4.21 -25.48 -2.62
N TYR A 143 4.73 -26.70 -2.59
CA TYR A 143 5.11 -27.31 -1.33
C TYR A 143 6.41 -26.66 -0.81
N ILE A 144 6.31 -25.97 0.32
CA ILE A 144 7.46 -25.31 1.00
C ILE A 144 7.71 -25.88 2.40
N GLY A 145 7.21 -27.10 2.65
CA GLY A 145 7.34 -27.81 3.92
C GLY A 145 6.01 -28.03 4.64
N PRO A 146 6.04 -28.69 5.81
CA PRO A 146 4.84 -29.11 6.52
C PRO A 146 4.18 -28.00 7.36
N LEU A 147 4.85 -26.87 7.56
CA LEU A 147 4.40 -25.79 8.44
C LEU A 147 3.55 -24.73 7.73
N VAL A 148 3.94 -24.34 6.51
CA VAL A 148 3.30 -23.24 5.78
C VAL A 148 2.52 -23.81 4.60
N LYS A 149 1.19 -23.87 4.75
CA LYS A 149 0.29 -24.21 3.65
C LYS A 149 0.23 -23.05 2.66
N THR A 150 0.50 -23.32 1.38
CA THR A 150 0.40 -22.29 0.33
C THR A 150 -0.87 -22.45 -0.48
N VAL A 151 -1.56 -21.34 -0.74
CA VAL A 151 -2.57 -21.24 -1.80
C VAL A 151 -2.16 -20.09 -2.73
N MET A 152 -1.36 -20.39 -3.75
CA MET A 152 -0.64 -19.36 -4.52
C MET A 152 -1.55 -18.52 -5.42
N THR A 153 -2.73 -19.04 -5.79
CA THR A 153 -3.74 -18.27 -6.52
C THR A 153 -4.23 -17.05 -5.71
N ARG A 154 -4.26 -17.14 -4.36
CA ARG A 154 -4.65 -16.02 -3.47
C ARG A 154 -3.55 -14.96 -3.34
N CYS A 155 -2.30 -15.31 -3.62
CA CYS A 155 -1.16 -14.41 -3.45
C CYS A 155 -1.26 -13.19 -4.40
N ILE A 156 -1.21 -11.99 -3.82
CA ILE A 156 -1.20 -10.72 -4.55
C ILE A 156 0.20 -10.25 -5.00
N HIS A 157 1.22 -11.10 -4.85
CA HIS A 157 2.58 -10.83 -5.32
C HIS A 157 3.18 -9.56 -4.69
N CYS A 158 2.83 -9.27 -3.43
CA CYS A 158 3.38 -8.13 -2.68
C CYS A 158 4.85 -8.31 -2.28
N THR A 159 5.41 -9.52 -2.46
CA THR A 159 6.79 -9.92 -2.13
C THR A 159 7.21 -9.75 -0.67
N ARG A 160 6.25 -9.58 0.25
CA ARG A 160 6.53 -9.46 1.69
C ARG A 160 7.21 -10.72 2.24
N CYS A 161 6.72 -11.91 1.88
CA CYS A 161 7.31 -13.18 2.29
C CYS A 161 8.75 -13.37 1.76
N VAL A 162 8.99 -13.05 0.48
CA VAL A 162 10.32 -13.19 -0.15
C VAL A 162 11.36 -12.28 0.53
N ARG A 163 11.00 -11.03 0.81
CA ARG A 163 11.87 -10.13 1.58
C ARG A 163 12.10 -10.62 2.99
N PHE A 164 11.06 -11.10 3.67
CA PHE A 164 11.21 -11.68 4.99
C PHE A 164 12.19 -12.86 5.01
N THR A 165 12.06 -13.79 4.04
CA THR A 165 12.96 -14.95 3.99
C THR A 165 14.41 -14.55 3.78
N THR A 166 14.68 -13.56 2.93
CA THR A 166 16.04 -13.11 2.63
C THR A 166 16.63 -12.19 3.70
N GLU A 167 15.87 -11.24 4.23
CA GLU A 167 16.37 -10.19 5.12
C GLU A 167 16.36 -10.61 6.59
N VAL A 168 15.38 -11.43 7.00
CA VAL A 168 15.17 -11.79 8.41
C VAL A 168 15.49 -13.26 8.67
N ALA A 169 14.96 -14.17 7.86
CA ALA A 169 15.24 -15.60 8.04
C ALA A 169 16.64 -15.99 7.52
N GLY A 170 17.22 -15.21 6.59
CA GLY A 170 18.55 -15.44 6.03
C GLY A 170 18.64 -16.61 5.04
N ILE A 171 17.55 -16.89 4.31
CA ILE A 171 17.45 -17.95 3.29
C ILE A 171 17.57 -17.35 1.88
#